data_AF-A0A356B121-F1
#
_entry.id   AF-A0A356B121-F1
#
_cell.length_a   1.000
_cell.length_b   1.000
_cell.length_c   1.000
_cell.angle_alpha   90.00
_cell.angle_beta   90.00
_cell.angle_gamma   90.00
#
_symmetry.space_group_name_H-M   'P 1'
#
loop_
_entity.id
_entity.type
_entity.pdbx_description
1 polymer ?
#
loop_
_entity_poly.entity_id
_entity_poly.type
_entity_poly.pdbx_seq_one_letter_code
_entity_poly.pdbx_strand_id
1 'polypeptide(L)' 'CFITDFPMYGVNEETGKIEFTHNPFSMPQGEMQALNEMNPLDIKAYQYDIVCNGVELSSGAVRNHRPDIMIKAFEIAG' A
#
# COMPACT_ATOMS: atom_id res chain seq x y z
N CYS A 1 -13.00 -13.31 8.44
CA CYS A 1 -11.61 -13.60 8.06
C CYS A 1 -10.81 -12.30 8.02
N PHE A 2 -9.49 -12.42 8.01
CA PHE A 2 -8.62 -11.29 7.66
C PHE A 2 -8.28 -11.40 6.18
N ILE A 3 -8.35 -10.27 5.49
CA ILE A 3 -7.71 -10.07 4.20
C ILE A 3 -6.46 -9.24 4.48
N THR A 4 -5.32 -9.68 3.98
CA THR A 4 -4.02 -9.02 4.16
C THR A 4 -3.32 -8.96 2.81
N ASP A 5 -2.09 -8.43 2.78
CA ASP A 5 -1.26 -8.43 1.57
C ASP A 5 -1.85 -7.63 0.41
N PHE A 6 -2.55 -6.54 0.73
CA PHE A 6 -3.04 -5.60 -0.26
C PHE A 6 -1.88 -4.98 -1.06
N PRO A 7 -2.05 -4.77 -2.38
CA PRO A 7 -1.08 -4.00 -3.17
C PRO A 7 -0.94 -2.60 -2.59
N MET A 8 0.28 -2.08 -2.47
CA MET A 8 0.54 -0.69 -2.06
C MET A 8 0.12 0.29 -3.16
N TYR A 9 0.39 -0.10 -4.41
CA TYR A 9 0.18 0.71 -5.60
C TYR A 9 -0.72 0.01 -6.62
N GLY A 10 -1.41 0.81 -7.42
CA GLY A 10 -2.22 0.38 -8.54
C GLY A 10 -2.04 1.33 -9.72
N VAL A 11 -2.51 0.93 -10.90
CA VAL A 11 -2.57 1.82 -12.06
C VAL A 11 -3.96 2.43 -12.11
N ASN A 12 -4.02 3.76 -12.10
CA ASN A 12 -5.25 4.49 -12.33
C ASN A 12 -5.73 4.24 -13.77
N GLU A 13 -6.92 3.67 -13.94
CA GLU A 13 -7.42 3.26 -15.26
C GLU A 13 -7.66 4.44 -16.21
N GLU A 14 -7.96 5.63 -15.68
CA GLU A 14 -8.26 6.82 -16.49
C GLU A 14 -6.98 7.54 -16.95
N THR A 15 -5.99 7.64 -16.07
CA THR A 15 -4.77 8.42 -16.31
C THR A 15 -3.56 7.58 -16.69
N GLY A 16 -3.62 6.26 -16.46
CA GLY A 16 -2.51 5.33 -16.66
C GLY A 16 -1.34 5.52 -15.68
N LYS A 17 -1.50 6.35 -14.65
CA LYS A 17 -0.45 6.64 -13.67
C LYS A 17 -0.49 5.67 -12.48
N ILE A 18 0.64 5.51 -11.82
CA ILE A 18 0.72 4.76 -10.57
C ILE A 18 0.17 5.62 -9.43
N GLU A 19 -0.76 5.08 -8.67
CA GLU A 19 -1.35 5.70 -7.49
C GLU A 19 -1.40 4.73 -6.30
N PHE A 20 -1.64 5.27 -5.11
CA PHE A 20 -1.88 4.44 -3.94
C PHE A 20 -3.26 3.78 -4.05
N THR A 21 -3.34 2.49 -3.74
CA THR A 21 -4.62 1.75 -3.79
C THR A 21 -5.54 2.05 -2.62
N HIS A 22 -4.96 2.37 -1.45
CA HIS A 22 -5.68 2.61 -0.22
C HIS A 22 -5.08 3.81 0.52
N ASN A 23 -4.51 3.60 1.72
CA ASN A 23 -3.99 4.70 2.50
C ASN A 23 -2.51 4.97 2.17
N PRO A 24 -2.14 6.19 1.78
CA PRO A 24 -0.76 6.52 1.39
C PRO A 24 0.23 6.49 2.56
N PHE A 25 -0.26 6.45 3.80
CA PHE A 25 0.56 6.38 5.01
C PHE A 25 0.75 4.96 5.54
N SER A 26 0.34 3.93 4.80
CA SER A 26 0.65 2.54 5.14
C SER A 26 2.13 2.24 4.95
N MET A 27 2.70 1.38 5.79
CA MET A 27 4.08 0.92 5.62
C MET A 27 4.13 -0.11 4.47
N PRO A 28 4.99 0.08 3.45
CA PRO A 28 5.21 -0.95 2.43
C PRO A 28 5.90 -2.17 3.06
N GLN A 29 5.48 -3.37 2.67
CA GLN A 29 6.15 -4.61 3.05
C GLN A 29 7.53 -4.63 2.40
N GLY A 30 8.58 -4.82 3.21
CA GLY A 30 9.97 -4.67 2.76
C GLY A 30 10.52 -3.24 2.83
N GLU A 31 9.75 -2.29 3.35
CA GLU A 31 10.20 -0.93 3.69
C GLU A 31 10.94 -0.24 2.53
N MET A 32 12.08 0.39 2.80
CA MET A 32 12.91 1.10 1.82
C MET A 32 13.46 0.16 0.72
N GLN A 33 13.76 -1.10 1.04
CA GLN A 33 14.31 -2.03 0.07
C GLN A 33 13.30 -2.32 -1.04
N ALA A 34 12.04 -2.58 -0.66
CA ALA A 34 10.96 -2.81 -1.63
C ALA A 34 10.79 -1.61 -2.58
N LEU A 35 10.80 -0.39 -2.04
CA LEU A 35 10.65 0.84 -2.84
C LEU A 35 11.82 1.09 -3.82
N ASN A 36 13.00 0.50 -3.58
CA ASN A 36 14.19 0.71 -4.42
C ASN A 36 14.41 -0.42 -5.43
N GLU A 37 14.02 -1.65 -5.11
CA GLU A 37 14.44 -2.84 -5.86
C GLU A 37 13.27 -3.55 -6.55
N MET A 38 12.03 -3.37 -6.09
CA MET A 38 10.87 -4.07 -6.64
C MET A 38 10.15 -3.23 -7.68
N ASN A 39 9.44 -3.91 -8.59
CA ASN A 39 8.42 -3.25 -9.40
C ASN A 39 7.33 -2.69 -8.46
N PRO A 40 6.98 -1.40 -8.54
CA PRO A 40 5.97 -0.80 -7.68
C PRO A 40 4.65 -1.59 -7.59
N LEU A 41 4.19 -2.17 -8.69
CA LEU A 41 2.92 -2.90 -8.73
C LEU A 41 2.97 -4.26 -8.00
N ASP A 42 4.16 -4.75 -7.67
CA ASP A 42 4.35 -5.98 -6.89
C ASP A 42 4.53 -5.69 -5.38
N ILE A 43 4.65 -4.41 -4.99
CA ILE A 43 4.83 -4.02 -3.59
C ILE A 43 3.49 -4.16 -2.86
N LYS A 44 3.51 -4.88 -1.74
CA LYS A 44 2.38 -5.00 -0.82
C LYS A 44 2.46 -3.98 0.30
N ALA A 45 1.34 -3.67 0.93
CA ALA A 45 1.25 -2.85 2.13
C ALA A 45 1.03 -3.71 3.38
N TYR A 46 1.52 -3.28 4.54
CA TYR A 46 1.08 -3.80 5.83
C TYR A 46 -0.31 -3.26 6.19
N GLN A 47 -1.30 -3.64 5.38
CA GLN A 47 -2.70 -3.29 5.52
C GLN A 47 -3.54 -4.55 5.64
N TYR A 48 -4.65 -4.45 6.36
CA TYR A 48 -5.59 -5.53 6.55
C TYR A 48 -7.03 -5.05 6.63
N ASP A 49 -7.93 -5.94 6.25
CA ASP A 49 -9.37 -5.81 6.45
C ASP A 49 -9.90 -7.00 7.25
N ILE A 50 -10.88 -6.73 8.12
CA ILE A 50 -11.66 -7.73 8.83
C ILE A 50 -13.00 -7.87 8.10
N VAL A 51 -13.24 -9.04 7.53
CA VAL A 51 -14.43 -9.33 6.72
C VAL A 51 -15.29 -10.38 7.42
N CYS A 52 -16.60 -10.17 7.48
CA CYS A 52 -17.58 -11.14 7.98
C CYS A 52 -18.68 -11.33 6.95
N ASN A 53 -18.93 -12.57 6.54
CA ASN A 53 -19.98 -12.92 5.58
C ASN A 53 -19.94 -12.09 4.27
N GLY A 54 -18.73 -11.78 3.78
CA GLY A 54 -18.51 -10.98 2.57
C GLY A 54 -18.62 -9.46 2.76
N VAL A 55 -18.83 -8.98 3.99
CA VAL A 55 -18.92 -7.55 4.33
C VAL A 55 -17.67 -7.12 5.10
N GLU A 56 -17.02 -6.04 4.65
CA GLU A 56 -15.96 -5.36 5.40
C GLU A 56 -16.53 -4.76 6.68
N LEU A 57 -15.98 -5.15 7.83
CA LEU A 57 -16.39 -4.63 9.13
C LEU A 57 -15.45 -3.54 9.64
N SER A 58 -14.17 -3.64 9.30
CA SER A 58 -13.11 -2.72 9.75
C SER A 58 -11.85 -2.93 8.92
N SER A 59 -11.06 -1.87 8.78
CA SER A 59 -9.75 -1.88 8.13
C SER A 59 -8.70 -1.16 8.98
N GLY A 60 -7.43 -1.48 8.72
CA GLY A 60 -6.31 -0.88 9.41
C GLY A 60 -4.99 -1.14 8.72
N ALA A 61 -3.96 -0.38 9.11
CA ALA A 61 -2.61 -0.55 8.58
C ALA A 61 -1.55 -0.22 9.62
N VAL A 62 -0.39 -0.85 9.50
CA VAL A 62 0.84 -0.36 10.15
C VAL A 62 1.21 0.94 9.47
N ARG A 63 1.27 2.03 10.25
CA ARG A 63 1.58 3.35 9.71
C ARG A 63 3.06 3.50 9.46
N ASN A 64 3.39 4.10 8.32
CA ASN A 64 4.73 4.55 8.04
C ASN A 64 5.08 5.69 9.01
N HIS A 65 6.05 5.42 9.87
CA HIS A 65 6.57 6.36 10.86
C HIS A 65 7.97 6.89 10.49
N ARG A 66 8.45 6.56 9.28
CA ARG A 66 9.76 6.91 8.75
C ARG A 66 9.62 7.93 7.61
N PRO A 67 10.00 9.20 7.83
CA PRO A 67 9.83 10.24 6.83
C PRO A 67 10.55 9.95 5.50
N ASP A 68 11.72 9.32 5.54
CA ASP A 68 12.50 8.96 4.36
C ASP A 68 11.79 7.92 3.48
N ILE A 69 11.22 6.88 4.09
CA ILE A 69 10.39 5.90 3.38
C ILE A 69 9.13 6.58 2.83
N MET A 70 8.51 7.47 3.60
CA MET A 70 7.31 8.17 3.17
C MET A 70 7.59 9.03 1.94
N ILE A 71 8.64 9.86 1.96
CA ILE A 71 9.04 10.66 0.81
C ILE A 71 9.26 9.77 -0.40
N LYS A 72 10.02 8.68 -0.25
CA LYS A 72 10.28 7.75 -1.35
C LYS A 72 9.01 7.11 -1.90
N ALA A 73 8.07 6.74 -1.03
CA ALA A 73 6.80 6.14 -1.44
C ALA A 73 5.92 7.11 -2.25
N PHE A 74 5.91 8.39 -1.88
CA PHE A 74 5.20 9.45 -2.61
C PHE A 74 5.92 9.89 -3.89
N GLU A 75 7.23 9.69 -4.02
CA GLU A 75 7.93 9.90 -5.30
C GLU A 75 7.46 8.90 -6.38
N ILE A 76 7.05 7.69 -5.96
CA ILE A 76 6.54 6.65 -6.87
C ILE A 76 5.10 6.92 -7.27
N ALA A 77 4.26 7.37 -6.33
CA ALA A 77 2.86 7.67 -6.54
C ALA A 77 2.53 9.11 -6.13
N GLY A 78 2.24 9.95 -7.12
CA GLY A 78 1.99 11.39 -7.06
C GLY A 78 1.97 12.00 -8.46
#